data_AF-A0A484N513-F1
#
_entry.id   AF-A0A484N513-F1
#
_cell.length_a   1.000
_cell.length_b   1.000
_cell.length_c   1.000
_cell.angle_alpha   90.00
_cell.angle_beta   90.00
_cell.angle_gamma   90.00
#
_symmetry.space_group_name_H-M   'P 1'
#
loop_
_entity.id
_entity.type
_entity.pdbx_description
1 polymer ?
#
loop_
_entity_poly.entity_id
_entity_poly.type
_entity_poly.pdbx_seq_one_letter_code
_entity_poly.pdbx_strand_id
1 'polypeptide(L)'
;MRGKFYRFVVRPAMLYGAECWAVKMTHVRRLHAAEMRMLRWMCGKTRLDRISNEVIRRQVGMAPVEDKLREARLRWFGHVRRRNADAPVRRCERNMVIEGSRGRGRPKKNWKEVINQDLGLLTLTEDMTLDRNLWRTRIRVAG
;
A
#
# COMPACT_ATOMS: atom_id res chain seq x y z
N MET A 1 -9.34 -10.91 20.13
CA MET A 1 -9.16 -11.78 18.93
C MET A 1 -9.53 -11.12 17.60
N ARG A 2 -10.66 -10.40 17.49
CA ARG A 2 -11.23 -9.94 16.20
C ARG A 2 -10.27 -9.11 15.32
N GLY A 3 -9.51 -8.18 15.89
CA GLY A 3 -8.51 -7.40 15.14
C GLY A 3 -7.36 -8.21 14.55
N LYS A 4 -6.95 -9.30 15.22
CA LYS A 4 -5.88 -10.19 14.73
C LYS A 4 -6.33 -10.93 13.46
N PHE A 5 -7.58 -11.42 13.42
CA PHE A 5 -8.09 -12.10 12.23
C PHE A 5 -8.11 -11.18 11.00
N TYR A 6 -8.62 -9.96 11.14
CA TYR A 6 -8.62 -9.00 10.04
C TYR A 6 -7.19 -8.68 9.56
N ARG A 7 -6.27 -8.48 10.50
CA ARG A 7 -4.86 -8.19 10.20
C ARG A 7 -4.15 -9.29 9.42
N PHE A 8 -4.36 -10.55 9.80
CA PHE A 8 -3.59 -11.67 9.25
C PHE A 8 -4.25 -12.36 8.06
N VAL A 9 -5.58 -12.30 7.94
CA VAL A 9 -6.33 -13.03 6.91
C VAL A 9 -6.94 -12.08 5.89
N VAL A 10 -7.79 -11.16 6.35
CA VAL A 10 -8.61 -10.34 5.46
C VAL A 10 -7.78 -9.28 4.74
N ARG A 11 -6.94 -8.55 5.47
CA ARG A 11 -6.17 -7.43 4.92
C ARG A 11 -5.15 -7.88 3.86
N PRO A 12 -4.33 -8.94 4.08
CA PRO A 12 -3.43 -9.42 3.03
C PRO A 12 -4.17 -9.88 1.77
N ALA A 13 -5.29 -10.60 1.92
CA ALA A 13 -6.11 -11.02 0.78
C ALA A 13 -6.69 -9.82 0.02
N MET A 14 -7.14 -8.79 0.73
CA MET A 14 -7.70 -7.56 0.13
C MET A 14 -6.65 -6.70 -0.57
N LEU A 15 -5.39 -6.72 -0.10
CA LEU A 15 -4.29 -5.95 -0.69
C LEU A 15 -3.50 -6.75 -1.74
N TYR A 16 -3.82 -8.03 -1.92
CA TYR A 16 -3.13 -8.88 -2.88
C TYR A 16 -3.16 -8.28 -4.29
N GLY A 17 -1.98 -8.24 -4.93
CA GLY A 17 -1.80 -7.67 -6.26
C GLY A 17 -1.77 -6.13 -6.33
N ALA A 18 -2.31 -5.41 -5.33
CA ALA A 18 -2.32 -3.94 -5.34
C ALA A 18 -0.91 -3.31 -5.17
N GLU A 19 0.08 -4.12 -4.80
CA GLU A 19 1.48 -3.73 -4.64
C GLU A 19 2.18 -3.42 -5.98
N CYS A 20 1.77 -4.08 -7.07
CA CYS A 20 2.48 -4.07 -8.36
C CYS A 20 1.85 -3.11 -9.40
N TRP A 21 0.81 -2.37 -9.05
CA TRP A 21 0.05 -1.55 -10.00
C TRP A 21 -0.21 -0.12 -9.48
N ALA A 22 -0.38 0.82 -10.42
CA ALA A 22 -0.67 2.21 -10.10
C ALA A 22 -2.10 2.38 -9.57
N VAL A 23 -2.29 2.16 -8.27
CA VAL A 23 -3.60 2.24 -7.62
C VAL A 23 -4.14 3.68 -7.69
N LYS A 24 -5.27 3.87 -8.38
CA LYS A 24 -5.98 5.17 -8.41
C LYS A 24 -6.57 5.49 -7.03
N MET A 25 -6.72 6.78 -6.73
CA MET A 25 -7.35 7.24 -5.47
C MET A 25 -8.78 6.72 -5.30
N THR A 26 -9.50 6.48 -6.40
CA THR A 26 -10.83 5.86 -6.36
C THR A 26 -10.79 4.43 -5.80
N HIS A 27 -9.77 3.65 -6.14
CA HIS A 27 -9.58 2.29 -5.59
C HIS A 27 -9.19 2.37 -4.11
N VAL A 28 -8.30 3.29 -3.72
CA VAL A 28 -7.94 3.51 -2.30
C VAL A 28 -9.18 3.87 -1.47
N ARG A 29 -10.05 4.76 -1.97
CA ARG A 29 -11.31 5.12 -1.30
C ARG A 29 -12.25 3.92 -1.14
N ARG A 30 -12.35 3.06 -2.16
CA ARG A 30 -13.15 1.81 -2.08
C ARG A 30 -12.58 0.84 -1.05
N LEU A 31 -11.26 0.66 -1.02
CA LEU A 31 -10.58 -0.16 0.00
C LEU A 31 -10.82 0.38 1.40
N HIS A 32 -10.71 1.71 1.58
CA HIS A 32 -11.00 2.37 2.85
C HIS A 32 -12.44 2.15 3.31
N ALA A 33 -13.42 2.30 2.41
CA ALA A 33 -14.82 2.06 2.73
C ALA A 33 -15.09 0.59 3.09
N ALA A 34 -14.49 -0.35 2.35
CA ALA A 34 -14.59 -1.79 2.64
C ALA A 34 -13.98 -2.14 4.00
N GLU A 35 -12.77 -1.66 4.29
CA GLU A 35 -12.11 -1.79 5.58
C GLU A 35 -13.01 -1.27 6.70
N MET A 36 -13.45 -0.01 6.62
CA MET A 36 -14.22 0.59 7.71
C MET A 36 -15.56 -0.10 7.93
N ARG A 37 -16.21 -0.61 6.88
CA ARG A 37 -17.44 -1.41 7.00
C ARG A 37 -17.18 -2.71 7.78
N MET A 38 -16.11 -3.43 7.44
CA MET A 38 -15.74 -4.67 8.14
C MET A 38 -15.31 -4.41 9.59
N LEU A 39 -14.49 -3.37 9.84
CA LEU A 39 -14.05 -3.00 11.19
C LEU A 39 -15.24 -2.63 12.08
N ARG A 40 -16.18 -1.83 11.56
CA ARG A 40 -17.43 -1.47 12.26
C ARG A 40 -18.26 -2.69 12.59
N TRP A 41 -18.49 -3.56 11.61
CA TRP A 41 -19.26 -4.79 11.80
C TRP A 41 -18.64 -5.69 12.88
N MET A 42 -17.31 -5.88 12.86
CA MET A 42 -16.62 -6.67 13.90
C MET A 42 -16.73 -6.07 15.31
N CYS A 43 -16.81 -4.74 15.41
CA CYS A 43 -17.02 -4.03 16.68
C CYS A 43 -18.51 -3.89 17.06
N GLY A 44 -19.44 -4.40 16.25
CA GLY A 44 -20.88 -4.22 16.47
C GLY A 44 -21.32 -2.76 16.40
N LYS A 45 -20.61 -1.93 15.63
CA LYS A 45 -20.88 -0.50 15.48
C LYS A 45 -21.55 -0.20 14.16
N THR A 46 -22.50 0.72 14.16
CA THR A 46 -23.20 1.18 12.96
C THR A 46 -22.70 2.57 12.56
N ARG A 47 -23.28 3.15 11.51
CA ARG A 47 -23.06 4.57 11.18
C ARG A 47 -23.88 5.50 12.08
N LEU A 48 -24.96 5.01 12.70
CA LEU A 48 -25.85 5.79 13.57
C LEU A 48 -25.17 6.14 14.89
N ASP A 49 -24.21 5.33 15.33
CA ASP A 49 -23.44 5.56 16.56
C ASP A 49 -22.55 6.81 16.49
N ARG A 50 -22.39 7.43 15.29
CA ARG A 50 -21.57 8.63 15.03
C ARG A 50 -20.11 8.54 15.55
N ILE A 51 -19.61 7.34 15.84
CA ILE A 51 -18.22 7.10 16.25
C ILE A 51 -17.31 7.38 15.06
N SER A 52 -16.20 8.11 15.27
CA SER A 52 -15.23 8.39 14.22
C SER A 52 -14.49 7.14 13.75
N ASN A 53 -14.02 7.14 12.50
CA ASN A 53 -13.26 6.02 11.95
C ASN A 53 -11.94 5.80 12.69
N GLU A 54 -11.33 6.88 13.19
CA GLU A 54 -10.09 6.83 13.97
C GLU A 54 -10.28 6.11 15.31
N VAL A 55 -11.40 6.35 15.99
CA VAL A 55 -11.71 5.67 17.26
C VAL A 55 -11.87 4.16 17.03
N ILE A 56 -12.57 3.75 15.97
CA ILE A 56 -12.71 2.34 15.62
C ILE A 56 -11.35 1.70 15.30
N ARG A 57 -10.51 2.38 14.53
CA ARG A 57 -9.16 1.91 14.23
C ARG A 57 -8.31 1.75 15.49
N ARG A 58 -8.36 2.72 16.40
CA ARG A 58 -7.65 2.68 17.68
C ARG A 58 -8.14 1.51 18.54
N GLN A 59 -9.45 1.28 18.60
CA GLN A 59 -10.05 0.17 19.34
C GLN A 59 -9.59 -1.20 18.82
N VAL A 60 -9.46 -1.35 17.49
CA VAL A 60 -9.02 -2.62 16.87
C VAL A 60 -7.48 -2.72 16.77
N GLY A 61 -6.76 -1.61 16.95
CA GLY A 61 -5.31 -1.51 16.79
C GLY A 61 -4.84 -1.54 15.34
N MET A 62 -5.63 -0.98 14.42
CA MET A 62 -5.38 -1.05 12.97
C MET A 62 -4.92 0.30 12.41
N ALA A 63 -3.82 0.30 11.65
CA ALA A 63 -3.47 1.41 10.79
C ALA A 63 -4.45 1.56 9.60
N PRO A 64 -4.55 2.75 9.00
CA PRO A 64 -5.27 2.95 7.74
C PRO A 64 -4.81 1.98 6.64
N VAL A 65 -5.76 1.47 5.85
CA VAL A 65 -5.45 0.59 4.71
C VAL A 65 -4.48 1.23 3.72
N GLU A 66 -4.52 2.55 3.53
CA GLU A 66 -3.65 3.27 2.60
C GLU A 66 -2.19 3.19 3.02
N ASP A 67 -1.91 3.35 4.31
CA ASP A 67 -0.55 3.25 4.84
C ASP A 67 -0.04 1.82 4.70
N LYS A 68 -0.91 0.82 4.93
CA LYS A 68 -0.53 -0.58 4.74
C LYS A 68 -0.28 -0.93 3.27
N LEU A 69 -1.07 -0.37 2.37
CA LEU A 69 -0.88 -0.49 0.94
C LEU A 69 0.44 0.16 0.50
N ARG A 70 0.79 1.33 1.08
CA ARG A 70 2.09 2.00 0.85
C ARG A 70 3.25 1.13 1.33
N GLU A 71 3.19 0.62 2.55
CA GLU A 71 4.20 -0.30 3.08
C GLU A 71 4.38 -1.50 2.15
N ALA A 72 3.28 -2.06 1.64
CA ALA A 72 3.30 -3.22 0.76
C ALA A 72 3.97 -2.91 -0.60
N ARG A 73 3.62 -1.78 -1.24
CA ARG A 73 4.30 -1.29 -2.45
C ARG A 73 5.80 -1.08 -2.24
N LEU A 74 6.20 -0.40 -1.16
CA LEU A 74 7.61 -0.16 -0.86
C LEU A 74 8.36 -1.44 -0.47
N ARG A 75 7.69 -2.41 0.16
CA ARG A 75 8.26 -3.73 0.42
C ARG A 75 8.58 -4.46 -0.88
N TRP A 76 7.65 -4.44 -1.84
CA TRP A 76 7.86 -4.99 -3.17
C TRP A 76 8.98 -4.26 -3.92
N PHE A 77 8.95 -2.93 -3.95
CA PHE A 77 9.98 -2.12 -4.59
C PHE A 77 11.38 -2.43 -4.05
N GLY A 78 11.55 -2.41 -2.72
CA GLY A 78 12.82 -2.77 -2.11
C GLY A 78 13.25 -4.21 -2.43
N HIS A 79 12.31 -5.16 -2.54
CA HIS A 79 12.63 -6.52 -2.98
C HIS A 79 13.19 -6.51 -4.40
N VAL A 80 12.53 -5.83 -5.34
CA VAL A 80 12.98 -5.73 -6.75
C VAL A 80 14.34 -5.02 -6.86
N ARG A 81 14.54 -3.92 -6.13
CA ARG A 81 15.79 -3.16 -6.10
C ARG A 81 17.00 -3.91 -5.55
N ARG A 82 16.79 -5.00 -4.81
CA ARG A 82 17.86 -5.88 -4.32
C ARG A 82 18.12 -7.11 -5.20
N ARG A 83 17.30 -7.36 -6.24
CA ARG A 83 17.54 -8.45 -7.20
C ARG A 83 18.63 -8.06 -8.21
N ASN A 84 19.30 -9.02 -8.82
CA ASN A 84 20.26 -8.75 -9.90
C ASN A 84 19.61 -7.97 -11.05
N ALA A 85 20.38 -7.13 -11.75
CA ALA A 85 19.90 -6.32 -12.87
C ALA A 85 19.24 -7.17 -13.97
N ASP A 86 19.79 -8.36 -14.21
CA ASP A 86 19.30 -9.30 -15.23
C ASP A 86 18.08 -10.12 -14.77
N ALA A 87 17.69 -10.03 -13.50
CA ALA A 87 16.51 -10.72 -13.02
C ALA A 87 15.27 -10.20 -13.78
N PRO A 88 14.40 -11.08 -14.30
CA PRO A 88 13.26 -10.69 -15.13
C PRO A 88 12.40 -9.57 -14.52
N VAL A 89 12.14 -9.65 -13.22
CA VAL A 89 11.34 -8.65 -12.49
C VAL A 89 12.01 -7.27 -12.47
N ARG A 90 13.34 -7.21 -12.31
CA ARG A 90 14.09 -5.95 -12.30
C ARG A 90 14.21 -5.36 -13.71
N ARG A 91 14.35 -6.21 -14.72
CA ARG A 91 14.32 -5.80 -16.13
C ARG A 91 12.94 -5.25 -16.53
N CYS A 92 11.87 -5.92 -16.13
CA CYS A 92 10.51 -5.44 -16.36
C CYS A 92 10.27 -4.09 -15.68
N GLU A 93 10.64 -3.93 -14.40
CA GLU A 93 10.49 -2.64 -13.70
C GLU A 93 11.26 -1.51 -14.41
N ARG A 94 12.52 -1.74 -14.80
CA ARG A 94 13.32 -0.77 -15.56
C ARG A 94 12.65 -0.41 -16.90
N ASN A 95 12.09 -1.39 -17.59
CA ASN A 95 11.51 -1.26 -18.92
C ASN A 95 10.03 -0.81 -18.90
N MET A 96 9.40 -0.67 -17.72
CA MET A 96 8.02 -0.16 -17.59
C MET A 96 7.92 1.35 -17.84
N VAL A 97 9.05 2.06 -17.98
CA VAL A 97 9.07 3.44 -18.46
C VAL A 97 8.84 3.43 -19.97
N ILE A 98 7.57 3.47 -20.37
CA ILE A 98 7.20 3.59 -21.78
C ILE A 98 7.44 5.04 -22.20
N GLU A 99 8.47 5.24 -23.02
CA GLU A 99 8.77 6.52 -23.67
C GLU A 99 7.62 6.90 -24.62
N GLY A 100 7.17 8.16 -24.57
CA GLY A 100 6.14 8.70 -25.45
C GLY A 100 5.10 9.60 -24.78
N SER A 101 4.45 10.44 -25.58
CA SER A 101 3.32 11.28 -25.16
C SER A 101 2.09 10.41 -24.86
N ARG A 102 1.40 10.69 -23.74
CA ARG A 102 0.22 9.92 -23.33
C ARG A 102 -0.99 10.34 -24.17
N GLY A 103 -1.47 9.45 -25.03
CA GLY A 103 -2.72 9.64 -25.76
C GLY A 103 -3.96 9.78 -24.85
N ARG A 104 -5.04 10.37 -25.38
CA ARG A 104 -6.34 10.46 -24.68
C ARG A 104 -6.83 9.05 -24.30
N GLY A 105 -7.23 8.85 -23.04
CA GLY A 105 -7.79 7.59 -22.52
C GLY A 105 -6.84 6.71 -21.70
N ARG A 106 -5.51 6.85 -21.85
CA ARG A 106 -4.55 6.08 -21.03
C ARG A 106 -4.53 6.58 -19.58
N PRO A 107 -4.51 5.68 -18.55
CA PRO A 107 -4.42 6.09 -17.16
C PRO A 107 -3.23 7.03 -16.92
N LYS A 108 -3.51 8.21 -16.33
CA LYS A 108 -2.51 9.26 -16.09
C LYS A 108 -1.48 8.94 -15.00
N LYS A 109 -1.62 7.84 -14.25
CA LYS A 109 -0.69 7.47 -13.16
C LYS A 109 0.17 6.30 -13.56
N ASN A 110 1.49 6.48 -13.50
CA ASN A 110 2.48 5.40 -13.61
C ASN A 110 2.74 4.79 -12.22
N TRP A 111 3.07 3.50 -12.17
CA TRP A 111 3.49 2.85 -10.93
C TRP A 111 4.76 3.50 -10.37
N LYS A 112 5.73 3.88 -11.23
CA LYS A 112 6.94 4.61 -10.80
C LYS A 112 6.62 5.97 -10.17
N GLU A 113 5.63 6.70 -10.70
CA GLU A 113 5.17 7.96 -10.10
C GLU A 113 4.55 7.73 -8.70
N VAL A 114 3.81 6.63 -8.53
CA VAL A 114 3.24 6.25 -7.22
C VAL A 114 4.36 5.90 -6.23
N ILE A 115 5.37 5.15 -6.65
CA ILE A 115 6.53 4.85 -5.79
C ILE A 115 7.30 6.11 -5.41
N ASN A 116 7.56 7.01 -6.37
CA ASN A 116 8.22 8.28 -6.07
C ASN A 116 7.42 9.14 -5.09
N GLN A 117 6.09 9.14 -5.22
CA GLN A 117 5.21 9.81 -4.25
C GLN A 117 5.33 9.17 -2.86
N ASP A 118 5.32 7.83 -2.77
CA ASP A 118 5.44 7.12 -1.50
C ASP A 118 6.82 7.31 -0.84
N LEU A 119 7.89 7.31 -1.62
CA LEU A 119 9.25 7.63 -1.18
C LEU A 119 9.31 9.05 -0.61
N GLY A 120 8.74 10.03 -1.34
CA GLY A 120 8.69 11.42 -0.91
C GLY A 120 7.90 11.62 0.38
N LEU A 121 6.76 10.95 0.53
CA LEU A 121 5.94 11.00 1.76
C LEU A 121 6.67 10.49 3.00
N LEU A 122 7.56 9.51 2.83
CA LEU A 122 8.33 8.91 3.93
C LEU A 122 9.76 9.45 4.01
N THR A 123 10.13 10.44 3.20
CA THR A 123 11.50 10.98 3.09
C THR A 123 12.55 9.88 2.89
N LEU A 124 12.25 8.92 2.02
CA LEU A 124 13.11 7.78 1.69
C LEU A 124 13.78 7.99 0.35
N THR A 125 15.01 7.50 0.23
CA THR A 125 15.76 7.47 -1.03
C THR A 125 15.90 6.02 -1.52
N GLU A 126 16.13 5.84 -2.82
CA GLU A 126 16.21 4.51 -3.43
C GLU A 126 17.41 3.69 -2.92
N ASP A 127 18.53 4.34 -2.57
CA ASP A 127 19.74 3.71 -2.07
C ASP A 127 19.55 3.04 -0.71
N MET A 128 18.63 3.57 0.12
CA MET A 128 18.24 2.96 1.40
C MET A 128 17.68 1.55 1.24
N THR A 129 17.25 1.16 0.03
CA THR A 129 16.76 -0.21 -0.23
C THR A 129 17.86 -1.27 -0.08
N LEU A 130 19.15 -0.89 -0.16
CA LEU A 130 20.28 -1.80 -0.02
C LEU A 130 20.43 -2.31 1.41
N ASP A 131 20.23 -1.44 2.41
CA ASP A 131 20.12 -1.85 3.82
C ASP A 131 18.73 -2.41 4.10
N ARG A 132 18.64 -3.74 4.19
CA ARG A 132 17.38 -4.45 4.42
C ARG A 132 16.75 -4.11 5.78
N ASN A 133 17.55 -3.86 6.81
CA ASN A 133 17.05 -3.62 8.16
C ASN A 133 16.56 -2.18 8.31
N LEU A 134 17.33 -1.22 7.80
CA LEU A 134 16.90 0.18 7.72
C LEU A 134 15.64 0.30 6.88
N TRP A 135 15.62 -0.28 5.66
CA TRP A 135 14.46 -0.26 4.79
C TRP A 135 13.22 -0.82 5.47
N ARG A 136 13.33 -2.03 6.05
CA ARG A 136 12.20 -2.68 6.74
C ARG A 136 11.66 -1.83 7.87
N THR A 137 12.54 -1.20 8.66
CA THR A 137 12.14 -0.37 9.80
C THR A 137 11.42 0.89 9.33
N ARG A 138 11.95 1.57 8.31
CA ARG A 138 11.42 2.84 7.80
C ARG A 138 10.06 2.71 7.11
N ILE A 139 9.81 1.60 6.39
CA ILE A 139 8.54 1.40 5.68
C ILE A 139 7.45 0.80 6.56
N ARG A 140 7.79 0.28 7.75
CA ARG A 140 6.88 -0.53 8.56
C ARG A 140 5.76 0.32 9.14
N VAL A 141 4.52 -0.09 8.87
CA VAL A 141 3.33 0.49 9.47
C VAL A 141 2.81 -0.47 10.55
N ALA A 142 2.76 -0.01 11.80
CA ALA A 142 2.21 -0.78 12.90
C ALA A 142 0.68 -0.86 12.76
N GLY A 143 0.12 -2.07 12.78
CA GLY A 143 -1.30 -2.31 12.53
C GLY A 143 -1.54 -3.37 11.48
#